data_AF-D9SNT3-F1
#
_entry.id   AF-D9SNT3-F1
#
_cell.length_a   1.000
_cell.length_b   1.000
_cell.length_c   1.000
_cell.angle_alpha   90.00
_cell.angle_beta   90.00
_cell.angle_gamma   90.00
#
_symmetry.space_group_name_H-M   'P 1'
#
loop_
_entity.id
_entity.type
_entity.pdbx_description
1 polymer ?
#
loop_
_entity_poly.entity_id
_entity_poly.type
_entity_poly.pdbx_seq_one_letter_code
_entity_poly.pdbx_strand_id
1 'polypeptide(L)' 'MLKELRINKGITCTFVAKKLKISRDRLRRIEEGEVMLPAEFVPVLAELYGVTYEELINRRAQEWKK' A
#
# COMPACT_ATOMS: atom_id res chain seq x y z
N MET A 1 0.94 6.18 5.67
CA MET A 1 2.27 6.22 4.98
C MET A 1 2.28 5.56 3.60
N LEU A 2 1.53 4.48 3.33
CA LEU A 2 1.49 3.89 1.97
C LEU A 2 1.01 4.86 0.89
N LYS A 3 0.07 5.74 1.24
CA LYS A 3 -0.41 6.83 0.38
C LYS A 3 0.73 7.73 -0.11
N GLU A 4 1.69 8.03 0.75
CA GLU A 4 2.85 8.88 0.42
C GLU A 4 3.79 8.17 -0.54
N LEU A 5 4.08 6.88 -0.32
CA LEU A 5 4.87 6.08 -1.26
C LEU A 5 4.24 6.10 -2.66
N ARG A 6 2.91 5.93 -2.73
CA ARG A 6 2.16 5.99 -3.97
C ARG A 6 2.26 7.36 -4.64
N ILE A 7 2.10 8.45 -3.89
CA ILE A 7 2.20 9.83 -4.40
C ILE A 7 3.61 10.14 -4.89
N ASN A 8 4.65 9.74 -4.15
CA ASN A 8 6.05 9.95 -4.51
C ASN A 8 6.46 9.23 -5.80
N LYS A 9 5.79 8.12 -6.13
CA LYS A 9 5.94 7.43 -7.41
C LYS A 9 5.08 8.00 -8.54
N GLY A 10 4.27 9.03 -8.28
CA GLY A 10 3.43 9.68 -9.28
C GLY A 10 2.28 8.80 -9.81
N ILE A 11 1.91 7.75 -9.08
CA ILE A 11 0.90 6.78 -9.50
C ILE A 11 -0.45 7.03 -8.84
N THR A 12 -1.52 6.82 -9.61
CA THR A 12 -2.88 7.08 -9.13
C THR A 12 -3.39 5.93 -8.26
N CYS A 13 -4.29 6.24 -7.33
CA CYS A 13 -4.99 5.24 -6.53
C CYS A 13 -5.74 4.23 -7.43
N THR A 14 -6.39 4.71 -8.50
CA THR A 14 -7.08 3.86 -9.47
C THR A 14 -6.15 2.87 -10.16
N PHE A 15 -4.93 3.28 -10.51
CA PHE A 15 -3.94 2.40 -11.14
C PHE A 15 -3.56 1.23 -10.22
N VAL A 16 -3.23 1.52 -8.96
CA VAL A 16 -2.86 0.49 -7.97
C VAL A 16 -4.04 -0.43 -7.68
N ALA A 17 -5.25 0.12 -7.50
CA ALA A 17 -6.45 -0.67 -7.23
C ALA A 17 -6.75 -1.66 -8.37
N LYS A 18 -6.56 -1.22 -9.63
CA LYS A 18 -6.67 -2.11 -10.81
C LYS A 18 -5.63 -3.22 -10.79
N LYS A 19 -4.37 -2.92 -10.43
CA LYS A 19 -3.30 -3.93 -10.33
C LYS A 19 -3.59 -4.97 -9.26
N LEU A 20 -4.16 -4.57 -8.14
CA LEU A 20 -4.54 -5.45 -7.03
C LEU A 20 -5.92 -6.10 -7.21
N LYS A 21 -6.65 -5.79 -8.29
CA LYS A 21 -8.03 -6.27 -8.53
C LYS A 21 -8.99 -5.99 -7.36
N ILE A 22 -8.89 -4.80 -6.78
CA ILE A 22 -9.76 -4.33 -5.69
C ILE A 22 -10.43 -3.01 -6.06
N SER A 23 -11.44 -2.61 -5.28
CA SER A 23 -12.03 -1.29 -5.42
C SER A 23 -11.04 -0.19 -4.99
N ARG A 24 -11.17 0.99 -5.60
CA ARG A 24 -10.41 2.19 -5.21
C ARG A 24 -10.62 2.52 -3.72
N ASP A 25 -11.84 2.36 -3.22
CA ASP A 25 -12.14 2.61 -1.81
C ASP A 25 -11.42 1.60 -0.90
N ARG A 26 -11.41 0.32 -1.24
CA ARG A 26 -10.66 -0.68 -0.47
C ARG A 26 -9.17 -0.34 -0.41
N LEU A 27 -8.58 0.10 -1.53
CA LEU A 27 -7.20 0.57 -1.52
C LEU A 27 -7.01 1.80 -0.62
N ARG A 28 -7.91 2.78 -0.68
CA ARG A 28 -7.85 3.98 0.18
C ARG A 28 -7.85 3.59 1.66
N ARG A 29 -8.79 2.74 2.07
CA ARG A 29 -8.91 2.24 3.45
C ARG A 29 -7.66 1.47 3.89
N ILE A 30 -7.07 0.68 2.98
CA ILE A 30 -5.76 0.06 3.22
C ILE A 30 -4.73 1.18 3.46
N GLU A 31 -4.54 2.11 2.53
CA GLU A 31 -3.52 3.17 2.62
C GLU A 31 -3.64 4.07 3.86
N GLU A 32 -4.86 4.26 4.36
CA GLU A 32 -5.20 5.03 5.56
C GLU A 32 -5.09 4.21 6.86
N GLY A 33 -4.89 2.89 6.74
CA GLY A 33 -4.73 1.99 7.90
C GLY A 33 -6.06 1.57 8.54
N GLU A 34 -7.20 1.94 7.96
CA GLU A 34 -8.53 1.52 8.45
C GLU A 34 -8.77 0.02 8.31
N VAL A 35 -8.05 -0.64 7.38
CA VAL A 35 -8.08 -2.09 7.21
C VAL A 35 -6.66 -2.63 7.09
N MET A 36 -6.49 -3.88 7.54
CA MET A 36 -5.22 -4.59 7.47
C MET A 36 -4.76 -4.74 6.02
N LEU A 37 -3.46 -4.59 5.78
CA LEU A 37 -2.84 -4.89 4.49
C LEU A 37 -2.76 -6.42 4.30
N PRO A 38 -3.41 -6.99 3.27
CA PRO A 38 -3.23 -8.41 2.94
C PRO A 38 -1.79 -8.71 2.51
N ALA A 39 -1.22 -9.81 3.04
CA ALA A 39 0.14 -10.23 2.73
C ALA A 39 0.36 -10.47 1.22
N GLU A 40 -0.66 -10.97 0.53
CA GLU A 40 -0.67 -11.16 -0.93
C GLU A 40 -0.45 -9.86 -1.74
N PHE A 41 -0.73 -8.69 -1.17
CA PHE A 41 -0.52 -7.41 -1.85
C PHE A 41 0.90 -6.87 -1.67
N VAL A 42 1.67 -7.39 -0.71
CA VAL A 42 3.02 -6.91 -0.39
C VAL A 42 3.94 -6.95 -1.61
N PRO A 43 4.02 -8.05 -2.39
CA PRO A 43 4.92 -8.11 -3.53
C PRO A 43 4.62 -7.03 -4.58
N VAL A 44 3.34 -6.88 -4.92
CA VAL A 44 2.88 -5.93 -5.94
C VAL A 44 3.06 -4.49 -5.46
N LEU A 45 2.71 -4.19 -4.22
CA LEU A 45 2.87 -2.84 -3.68
C LEU A 45 4.34 -2.43 -3.58
N ALA A 46 5.21 -3.33 -3.14
CA ALA A 46 6.65 -3.05 -3.06
C ALA A 46 7.25 -2.76 -4.43
N GLU A 47 6.89 -3.55 -5.46
CA GLU A 47 7.29 -3.29 -6.84
C GLU A 47 6.78 -1.93 -7.33
N LEU A 48 5.47 -1.66 -7.21
CA LEU A 48 4.86 -0.41 -7.66
C LEU A 48 5.40 0.81 -6.92
N TYR A 49 5.73 0.65 -5.64
CA TYR A 49 6.21 1.73 -4.78
C TYR A 49 7.74 1.84 -4.76
N GLY A 50 8.45 0.93 -5.45
CA GLY A 50 9.90 0.90 -5.54
C GLY A 50 10.59 0.85 -4.18
N VAL A 51 10.07 0.02 -3.28
CA VAL A 51 10.61 -0.25 -1.93
C VAL A 51 10.78 -1.77 -1.74
N THR A 52 11.54 -2.19 -0.73
CA THR A 52 11.65 -3.62 -0.41
C THR A 52 10.42 -4.13 0.35
N TYR A 53 10.19 -5.45 0.35
CA TYR A 53 9.13 -6.06 1.16
C TYR A 53 9.32 -5.76 2.65
N GLU A 54 10.55 -5.86 3.14
CA GLU A 54 10.92 -5.54 4.53
C GLU A 54 10.60 -4.09 4.87
N GLU A 55 10.97 -3.14 4.01
CA GLU A 55 10.66 -1.74 4.22
C GLU A 55 9.16 -1.50 4.32
N LEU A 56 8.36 -2.08 3.41
CA LEU A 56 6.92 -1.93 3.40
C LEU A 56 6.24 -2.54 4.63
N ILE A 57 6.70 -3.72 5.06
CA ILE A 57 6.20 -4.42 6.26
C ILE A 57 6.58 -3.65 7.52
N ASN A 58 7.84 -3.23 7.66
CA ASN A 58 8.32 -2.48 8.82
C ASN A 58 7.54 -1.17 8.96
N ARG A 59 7.34 -0.45 7.85
CA ARG A 59 6.51 0.76 7.79
C ARG A 59 5.09 0.50 8.32
N ARG A 60 4.46 -0.62 7.95
CA ARG A 60 3.12 -1.01 8.45
C ARG A 60 3.11 -1.42 9.91
N ALA A 61 4.11 -2.18 10.36
CA ALA A 61 4.20 -2.63 11.74
C ALA A 61 4.33 -1.44 12.72
N GLN A 62 4.97 -0.34 12.31
CA GLN A 62 5.04 0.88 13.12
C GLN A 62 3.70 1.61 13.22
N GLU A 63 2.84 1.55 12.19
CA GLU A 63 1.50 2.15 12.23
C GLU A 63 0.59 1.44 13.24
N TRP A 64 0.76 0.13 13.47
CA TRP A 64 -0.03 -0.64 14.43
C TRP A 64 0.42 -0.53 15.89
N LYS A 65 1.63 -0.02 16.11
CA LYS A 65 2.17 0.21 17.46
C LYS A 65 1.78 1.56 18.04
N LYS A 66 1.18 2.43 17.24
CA LYS A 66 0.63 3.73 17.63
C LYS A 66 -0.86 3.61 17.90
#